data_AF-A0AAC8NCK4-F1
#
_entry.id   AF-A0AAC8NCK4-F1
#
_cell.length_a   1.000
_cell.length_b   1.000
_cell.length_c   1.000
_cell.angle_alpha   90.00
_cell.angle_beta   90.00
_cell.angle_gamma   90.00
#
_symmetry.space_group_name_H-M   'P 1'
#
loop_
_entity.id
_entity.type
_entity.pdbx_description
1 polymer ?
#
loop_
_entity_poly.entity_id
_entity_poly.type
_entity_poly.pdbx_seq_one_letter_code
_entity_poly.pdbx_strand_id
1 'polypeptide(L)'
;MREIKIPQLNENATKKKVLIAFAIYRSFIKNKNKTKDRIDYINDMNVALQKLVNKEDKKIIQEYMLREKVNRFRVIRELNISEGSYYRIRNKAFYNFAYVFGIAVEKE
;
A
#
# COMPACT_ATOMS: atom_id res chain seq x y z
N MET A 1 30.87 17.28 8.53
CA MET A 1 29.60 16.52 8.48
C MET A 1 28.95 16.78 7.12
N ARG A 2 28.60 15.76 6.35
CA ARG A 2 27.74 15.96 5.16
C ARG A 2 26.30 16.10 5.65
N GLU A 3 25.66 17.22 5.39
CA GLU A 3 24.23 17.39 5.64
C GLU A 3 23.45 16.46 4.70
N ILE A 4 22.94 15.35 5.23
CA ILE A 4 22.00 14.50 4.52
C ILE A 4 20.63 15.20 4.60
N LYS A 5 20.17 15.78 3.51
CA LYS A 5 18.78 16.25 3.41
C LYS A 5 17.88 15.02 3.33
N ILE A 6 17.14 14.75 4.40
CA ILE A 6 16.10 13.72 4.42
C ILE A 6 14.83 14.37 3.84
N PRO A 7 14.35 13.95 2.65
CA PRO A 7 13.13 14.49 2.09
C PRO A 7 11.95 14.21 3.02
N GLN A 8 11.16 15.24 3.31
CA GLN A 8 9.94 15.07 4.10
C GLN A 8 8.85 14.49 3.20
N LEU A 9 8.05 13.55 3.70
CA LEU A 9 6.99 12.94 2.89
C LEU A 9 5.70 13.79 2.90
N ASN A 10 5.10 14.01 1.73
CA ASN A 10 3.72 14.46 1.63
C ASN A 10 2.78 13.27 1.89
N GLU A 11 2.40 13.12 3.15
CA GLU A 11 1.55 12.06 3.67
C GLU A 11 0.21 11.91 2.92
N ASN A 12 -0.49 13.02 2.71
CA ASN A 12 -1.80 13.02 2.06
C ASN A 12 -1.70 12.66 0.58
N ALA A 13 -0.74 13.23 -0.14
CA ALA A 13 -0.52 12.94 -1.55
C ALA A 13 -0.08 11.49 -1.77
N THR A 14 0.83 10.99 -0.93
CA THR A 14 1.29 9.60 -0.97
C THR A 14 0.14 8.63 -0.74
N LYS A 15 -0.67 8.84 0.30
CA LYS A 15 -1.85 8.04 0.58
C LYS A 15 -2.83 8.02 -0.59
N LYS A 16 -3.05 9.16 -1.25
CA LYS A 16 -3.92 9.25 -2.43
C LYS A 16 -3.38 8.40 -3.59
N LYS A 17 -2.08 8.48 -3.90
CA LYS A 17 -1.45 7.65 -4.94
C LYS A 17 -1.56 6.15 -4.65
N VAL A 18 -1.35 5.74 -3.40
CA VAL A 18 -1.50 4.34 -2.97
C VAL A 18 -2.94 3.83 -3.18
N LEU A 19 -3.94 4.61 -2.81
CA LEU A 19 -5.35 4.22 -3.00
C LEU A 19 -5.72 4.10 -4.48
N ILE A 20 -5.18 4.99 -5.33
CA ILE A 20 -5.35 4.92 -6.79
C ILE A 20 -4.68 3.64 -7.33
N ALA A 21 -3.46 3.33 -6.89
CA ALA A 21 -2.77 2.11 -7.30
C ALA A 21 -3.58 0.85 -6.96
N PHE A 22 -4.17 0.78 -5.77
CA PHE A 22 -5.06 -0.33 -5.41
C PHE A 22 -6.32 -0.39 -6.28
N ALA A 23 -6.89 0.76 -6.67
CA ALA A 23 -8.05 0.78 -7.57
C ALA A 23 -7.71 0.24 -8.96
N ILE A 24 -6.57 0.65 -9.52
CA ILE A 24 -6.04 0.15 -10.80
C ILE A 24 -5.82 -1.36 -10.70
N TYR A 25 -5.15 -1.82 -9.64
CA TYR A 25 -4.90 -3.24 -9.39
C TYR A 25 -6.19 -4.08 -9.37
N ARG A 26 -7.23 -3.62 -8.64
CA ARG A 26 -8.53 -4.30 -8.60
C ARG A 26 -9.20 -4.35 -9.97
N SER A 27 -9.13 -3.25 -10.73
CA SER A 27 -9.66 -3.18 -12.09
C SER A 27 -8.95 -4.20 -13.00
N PHE A 28 -7.63 -4.26 -12.90
CA PHE A 28 -6.80 -5.18 -13.67
C PHE A 28 -7.12 -6.62 -13.32
N ILE A 29 -7.20 -7.00 -12.04
CA ILE A 29 -7.63 -8.35 -11.64
C ILE A 29 -8.97 -8.75 -12.27
N LYS A 30 -9.96 -7.86 -12.25
CA LYS A 30 -11.31 -8.13 -12.80
C LYS A 30 -11.32 -8.27 -14.32
N ASN A 31 -10.43 -7.56 -15.02
CA ASN A 31 -10.33 -7.62 -16.47
C ASN A 31 -9.74 -8.97 -16.92
N LYS A 32 -10.42 -9.68 -17.82
CA LYS A 32 -9.98 -10.97 -18.38
C LYS A 32 -9.02 -10.84 -19.58
N ASN A 33 -8.86 -9.63 -20.13
CA ASN A 33 -7.98 -9.39 -21.26
C ASN A 33 -6.51 -9.49 -20.81
N LYS A 34 -5.72 -10.27 -21.56
CA LYS A 34 -4.29 -10.50 -21.27
C LYS A 34 -3.40 -9.47 -21.96
N THR A 35 -3.52 -8.19 -21.58
CA THR A 35 -2.55 -7.19 -22.04
C THR A 35 -1.26 -7.29 -21.21
N LYS A 36 -0.12 -7.01 -21.85
CA LYS A 36 1.19 -7.03 -21.19
C LYS A 36 1.23 -6.07 -20.00
N ASP A 37 0.85 -4.81 -20.22
CA ASP A 37 0.85 -3.76 -19.18
C ASP A 37 0.03 -4.15 -17.94
N ARG A 38 -1.09 -4.85 -18.13
CA ARG A 38 -1.91 -5.35 -17.02
C ARG A 38 -1.16 -6.41 -16.21
N ILE A 39 -0.55 -7.37 -16.89
CA ILE A 39 0.19 -8.47 -16.25
C ILE A 39 1.39 -7.90 -15.50
N ASP A 40 2.14 -7.02 -16.14
CA ASP A 40 3.32 -6.37 -15.57
C ASP A 40 2.93 -5.56 -14.32
N TYR A 41 1.87 -4.75 -14.40
CA TYR A 41 1.40 -3.98 -13.25
C TYR A 41 0.95 -4.86 -12.06
N ILE A 42 0.22 -5.96 -12.33
CA ILE A 42 -0.17 -6.92 -11.29
C ILE A 42 1.07 -7.54 -10.65
N ASN A 43 2.06 -7.92 -11.46
CA ASN A 43 3.31 -8.49 -10.98
C ASN A 43 4.09 -7.50 -10.13
N ASP A 44 4.23 -6.25 -10.56
CA ASP A 44 4.95 -5.20 -9.83
C ASP A 44 4.30 -4.93 -8.46
N MET A 45 2.97 -4.84 -8.41
CA MET A 45 2.22 -4.66 -7.16
C MET A 45 2.42 -5.86 -6.22
N ASN A 46 2.41 -7.09 -6.75
CA ASN A 46 2.64 -8.30 -5.97
C ASN A 46 4.09 -8.38 -5.46
N VAL A 47 5.07 -8.01 -6.28
CA VAL A 47 6.48 -7.92 -5.88
C VAL A 47 6.66 -6.88 -4.78
N ALA A 48 6.04 -5.71 -4.90
CA ALA A 48 6.08 -4.68 -3.87
C ALA A 48 5.41 -5.13 -2.56
N LEU A 49 4.27 -5.83 -2.64
CA LEU A 49 3.66 -6.47 -1.48
C LEU A 49 4.62 -7.46 -0.82
N GLN A 50 5.33 -8.29 -1.59
CA GLN A 50 6.25 -9.29 -1.03
C GLN A 50 7.48 -8.67 -0.36
N LYS A 51 7.98 -7.55 -0.88
CA LYS A 51 9.10 -6.79 -0.31
C LYS A 51 8.79 -6.16 1.06
N LEU A 52 7.51 -6.07 1.47
CA LEU A 52 7.18 -5.62 2.82
C LEU A 52 7.64 -6.65 3.87
N VAL A 53 8.56 -6.21 4.74
CA VAL A 53 9.14 -7.04 5.81
C VAL A 53 8.17 -7.22 6.98
N ASN A 54 7.44 -6.16 7.35
CA ASN A 54 6.47 -6.21 8.45
C ASN A 54 5.20 -6.98 8.02
N LYS A 55 4.82 -7.98 8.81
CA LYS A 55 3.67 -8.85 8.53
C LYS A 55 2.32 -8.13 8.63
N GLU A 56 2.18 -7.20 9.58
CA GLU A 56 0.97 -6.38 9.73
C GLU A 56 0.80 -5.46 8.52
N ASP A 57 1.88 -4.81 8.09
CA ASP A 57 1.88 -3.98 6.89
C ASP A 57 1.46 -4.80 5.67
N LYS A 58 2.09 -5.96 5.45
CA LYS A 58 1.76 -6.87 4.33
C LYS A 58 0.29 -7.27 4.36
N LYS A 59 -0.24 -7.66 5.53
CA LYS A 59 -1.64 -8.05 5.69
C LYS A 59 -2.59 -6.89 5.41
N ILE A 60 -2.33 -5.69 5.96
CA ILE A 60 -3.16 -4.51 5.70
C ILE A 60 -3.17 -4.18 4.20
N ILE A 61 -1.99 -4.13 3.57
CA ILE A 61 -1.88 -3.79 2.15
C ILE A 61 -2.60 -4.82 1.29
N GLN A 62 -2.46 -6.11 1.58
CA GLN A 62 -3.18 -7.16 0.88
C GLN A 62 -4.71 -6.99 0.98
N GLU A 63 -5.26 -6.63 2.14
CA GLU A 63 -6.70 -6.37 2.31
C GLU A 63 -7.17 -5.19 1.42
N TYR A 64 -6.40 -4.11 1.39
CA TYR A 64 -6.73 -2.93 0.57
C TYR A 64 -6.51 -3.17 -0.93
N MET A 65 -5.53 -4.00 -1.33
CA MET A 65 -5.35 -4.41 -2.72
C MET A 65 -6.53 -5.24 -3.22
N LEU A 66 -7.07 -6.15 -2.40
CA LEU A 66 -8.12 -7.07 -2.82
C LEU A 66 -9.53 -6.50 -2.67
N ARG A 67 -9.75 -5.57 -1.74
CA ARG A 67 -11.08 -5.09 -1.37
C ARG A 67 -11.17 -3.57 -1.47
N GLU A 68 -12.24 -3.10 -2.09
CA GLU A 68 -12.55 -1.66 -2.13
C GLU A 68 -12.99 -1.15 -0.75
N LYS A 69 -13.85 -1.91 -0.07
CA LYS A 69 -14.29 -1.64 1.31
C LYS A 69 -13.66 -2.67 2.25
N VAL A 70 -12.65 -2.25 3.00
CA VAL A 70 -11.98 -3.08 4.00
C VAL A 70 -12.82 -3.13 5.28
N ASN A 71 -13.13 -4.34 5.75
CA ASN A 71 -13.78 -4.52 7.05
C ASN A 71 -12.72 -4.38 8.17
N ARG A 72 -12.63 -3.17 8.74
CA ARG A 72 -11.63 -2.87 9.78
C ARG A 72 -11.75 -3.78 11.00
N PHE A 73 -12.95 -4.13 11.44
CA PHE A 73 -13.15 -4.98 12.61
C PHE A 73 -12.59 -6.39 12.41
N ARG A 74 -12.74 -6.92 11.18
CA ARG A 74 -12.11 -8.20 10.83
C ARG A 74 -10.58 -8.09 10.89
N VAL A 75 -10.01 -7.07 10.27
CA VAL A 75 -8.54 -6.90 10.22
C VAL A 75 -7.96 -6.69 11.62
N ILE A 76 -8.63 -5.88 12.46
CA ILE A 76 -8.29 -5.67 13.87
C ILE A 76 -8.23 -7.00 14.63
N ARG A 77 -9.26 -7.84 14.46
CA ARG A 77 -9.33 -9.16 15.09
C ARG A 77 -8.24 -10.10 14.58
N GLU A 78 -8.04 -10.18 13.28
CA GLU A 78 -7.03 -11.04 12.65
C GLU A 78 -5.60 -10.66 13.04
N LEU A 79 -5.34 -9.36 13.23
CA LEU A 79 -4.04 -8.86 13.69
C LEU A 79 -3.89 -8.83 15.21
N ASN A 80 -4.96 -9.09 15.97
CA ASN A 80 -4.99 -8.99 17.42
C ASN A 80 -4.49 -7.62 17.96
N ILE A 81 -4.96 -6.53 17.36
CA ILE A 81 -4.57 -5.15 17.71
C ILE A 81 -5.76 -4.34 18.23
N SER A 82 -5.49 -3.18 18.84
CA SER A 82 -6.54 -2.21 19.20
C SER A 82 -6.97 -1.35 18.00
N GLU A 83 -8.19 -0.80 18.04
CA GLU A 83 -8.70 0.08 16.98
C GLU A 83 -7.83 1.33 16.78
N GLY A 84 -7.31 1.92 17.87
CA GLY A 84 -6.37 3.04 17.78
C GLY A 84 -5.05 2.66 17.09
N SER A 85 -4.56 1.45 17.34
CA SER A 85 -3.33 0.95 16.70
C SER A 85 -3.54 0.65 15.22
N TYR A 86 -4.73 0.19 14.83
CA TYR A 86 -5.06 -0.08 13.43
C TYR A 86 -4.82 1.12 12.52
N TYR A 87 -5.27 2.32 12.89
CA TYR A 87 -5.11 3.49 12.03
C TYR A 87 -3.64 3.90 11.85
N ARG A 88 -2.83 3.77 12.92
CA ARG A 88 -1.39 4.06 12.88
C ARG A 88 -0.65 3.05 12.01
N ILE A 89 -0.87 1.76 12.24
CA ILE A 89 -0.24 0.67 11.46
C ILE A 89 -0.67 0.79 10.01
N ARG A 90 -1.97 1.04 9.72
CA ARG A 90 -2.45 1.23 8.35
C ARG A 90 -1.76 2.38 7.64
N ASN A 91 -1.65 3.54 8.27
CA ASN A 91 -1.00 4.69 7.64
C ASN A 91 0.49 4.39 7.38
N LYS A 92 1.18 3.76 8.33
CA LYS A 92 2.56 3.31 8.18
C LYS A 92 2.71 2.30 7.03
N ALA A 93 1.83 1.31 6.96
CA ALA A 93 1.80 0.31 5.90
C ALA A 93 1.68 0.96 4.53
N PHE A 94 0.82 1.97 4.38
CA PHE A 94 0.64 2.69 3.12
C PHE A 94 1.91 3.43 2.72
N TYR A 95 2.61 4.06 3.66
CA TYR A 95 3.89 4.71 3.38
C TYR A 95 4.97 3.70 3.00
N ASN A 96 5.11 2.63 3.76
CA ASN A 96 6.09 1.58 3.48
C ASN A 96 5.85 0.95 2.10
N PHE A 97 4.58 0.69 1.76
CA PHE A 97 4.22 0.24 0.42
C PHE A 97 4.56 1.28 -0.65
N ALA A 98 4.23 2.55 -0.43
CA ALA A 98 4.52 3.61 -1.39
C ALA A 98 6.02 3.75 -1.68
N TYR A 99 6.86 3.66 -0.65
CA TYR A 99 8.31 3.67 -0.81
C TYR A 99 8.80 2.48 -1.63
N VAL A 100 8.38 1.27 -1.26
CA VAL A 100 8.79 0.03 -1.93
C VAL A 100 8.31 -0.03 -3.39
N PHE A 101 7.11 0.51 -3.66
CA PHE A 101 6.54 0.58 -5.00
C PHE A 101 7.03 1.80 -5.81
N GLY A 102 7.82 2.71 -5.22
CA GLY A 102 8.39 3.87 -5.90
C GLY A 102 7.39 4.98 -6.24
N ILE A 103 6.33 5.10 -5.43
CA ILE A 103 5.18 5.98 -5.71
C ILE A 103 4.98 7.05 -4.62
N ALA A 104 5.89 7.08 -3.64
CA ALA A 104 5.96 8.07 -2.57
C ALA A 104 6.08 9.50 -3.11
N VAL A 105 5.49 10.47 -2.41
CA VAL A 105 5.53 11.89 -2.78
C VAL A 105 6.30 12.65 -1.72
N GLU A 106 7.39 13.29 -2.10
CA GLU A 106 8.15 14.19 -1.24
C GLU A 106 7.43 15.54 -1.11
N LYS A 107 7.56 16.21 0.03
CA LYS A 107 7.18 17.61 0.18
C LYS A 107 8.21 18.44 -0.57
N GLU A 108 7.69 19.44 -1.28
CA GLU A 108 8.49 20.53 -1.86
C GLU A 108 9.23 21.32 -0.77
#